data_AF-A0A7L4IGC8-F1
#
_entry.id   AF-A0A7L4IGC8-F1
#
_cell.length_a   1.000
_cell.length_b   1.000
_cell.length_c   1.000
_cell.angle_alpha   90.00
_cell.angle_beta   90.00
_cell.angle_gamma   90.00
#
_symmetry.space_group_name_H-M   'P 1'
#
loop_
_entity.id
_entity.type
_entity.pdbx_description
1 polymer ?
#
loop_
_entity_poly.entity_id
_entity_poly.type
_entity_poly.pdbx_seq_one_letter_code
_entity_poly.pdbx_strand_id
1 'polypeptide(L)' 'QPIQMENPYKEPPKRCVLCGINVDYKNVQLLSQFVSPHTGCIYGRHITGM' A
#
# COMPACT_ATOMS: atom_id res chain seq x y z
N GLN A 1 3.11 -29.74 -29.75
CA GLN A 1 3.87 -29.50 -28.49
C GLN A 1 3.35 -28.21 -27.87
N PRO A 2 3.14 -28.13 -26.55
CA PRO A 2 2.69 -26.89 -25.91
C PRO A 2 3.78 -25.80 -26.03
N ILE A 3 3.34 -24.57 -26.25
CA ILE A 3 4.20 -23.40 -26.41
C ILE A 3 4.51 -22.86 -25.01
N GLN A 4 5.78 -22.62 -24.67
CA GLN A 4 6.11 -21.95 -23.42
C GLN A 4 5.81 -20.45 -23.56
N MET A 5 4.81 -19.97 -22.82
CA MET A 5 4.43 -18.55 -22.75
C MET A 5 4.11 -18.16 -21.30
N GLU A 6 4.21 -16.87 -20.98
CA GLU A 6 3.72 -16.35 -19.70
C GLU A 6 2.21 -16.56 -19.58
N ASN A 7 1.72 -16.81 -18.36
CA ASN A 7 0.31 -17.06 -18.11
C ASN A 7 -0.53 -15.82 -18.50
N PRO A 8 -1.35 -15.89 -19.57
CA PRO A 8 -2.14 -14.75 -20.02
C PRO A 8 -3.30 -14.40 -19.07
N TYR A 9 -3.65 -15.29 -18.14
CA TYR A 9 -4.70 -15.09 -17.13
C TYR A 9 -4.14 -14.67 -15.76
N LYS A 10 -2.84 -14.36 -15.69
CA LYS A 10 -2.23 -13.92 -14.43
C LYS A 10 -2.73 -12.53 -14.06
N GLU A 11 -3.39 -12.43 -12.91
CA GLU A 11 -3.80 -11.16 -12.36
C GLU A 11 -2.59 -10.26 -12.05
N PRO A 12 -2.74 -8.94 -12.19
CA PRO A 12 -1.68 -8.01 -11.80
C PRO A 12 -1.40 -8.11 -10.29
N PRO A 13 -0.16 -7.83 -9.86
CA PRO A 13 0.16 -7.84 -8.45
C PRO A 13 -0.68 -6.81 -7.69
N LYS A 14 -1.16 -7.21 -6.50
CA LYS A 14 -1.89 -6.30 -5.61
C LYS A 14 -0.98 -5.12 -5.24
N ARG A 15 -1.52 -3.91 -5.28
CA ARG A 15 -0.84 -2.66 -4.92
C ARG A 15 -1.44 -2.11 -3.64
N CYS A 16 -0.63 -1.51 -2.78
CA CYS A 16 -1.13 -0.76 -1.64
C CYS A 16 -1.58 0.64 -2.08
N VAL A 17 -2.31 1.32 -1.19
CA VAL A 17 -2.88 2.65 -1.44
C VAL A 17 -1.82 3.72 -1.70
N LEU A 18 -0.58 3.51 -1.26
CA LEU A 18 0.54 4.44 -1.46
C LEU A 18 1.48 4.04 -2.61
N CYS A 19 1.19 2.95 -3.35
CA CYS A 19 2.04 2.54 -4.48
C CYS A 19 2.09 3.63 -5.56
N GLY A 20 3.29 4.13 -5.85
CA GLY A 20 3.50 5.19 -6.87
C GLY A 20 3.26 6.62 -6.36
N ILE A 21 2.96 6.79 -5.06
CA ILE A 21 2.82 8.09 -4.43
C ILE A 21 4.13 8.44 -3.72
N ASN A 22 4.65 9.66 -3.94
CA ASN A 22 5.78 10.17 -3.19
C ASN A 22 5.30 10.65 -1.81
N VAL A 23 5.73 9.96 -0.75
CA VAL A 23 5.36 10.29 0.63
C VAL A 23 6.40 11.25 1.19
N ASP A 24 5.98 12.48 1.50
CA ASP A 24 6.81 13.50 2.14
C ASP A 24 6.35 13.70 3.59
N TYR A 25 7.31 13.89 4.51
CA TYR A 25 7.07 14.21 5.91
C TYR A 25 6.32 15.55 6.10
N LYS A 26 6.40 16.44 5.10
CA LYS A 26 5.66 17.71 5.09
C LYS A 26 4.15 17.51 4.91
N ASN A 27 3.71 16.37 4.37
CA ASN A 27 2.29 16.08 4.17
C ASN A 27 1.66 15.51 5.45
N VAL A 28 1.46 16.38 6.44
CA VAL A 28 0.88 16.03 7.73
C VAL A 28 -0.54 15.46 7.58
N GLN A 29 -1.29 15.91 6.58
CA GLN A 29 -2.65 15.42 6.30
C GLN A 29 -2.64 13.94 5.87
N LEU A 30 -1.66 13.54 5.06
CA LEU A 30 -1.49 12.14 4.67
C LEU A 30 -1.07 11.29 5.87
N LEU A 31 -0.08 11.74 6.63
CA LEU A 31 0.48 10.98 7.75
C LEU A 31 -0.51 10.80 8.90
N SER A 32 -1.34 11.79 9.16
CA SER A 32 -2.37 11.74 10.23
C SER A 32 -3.38 10.60 10.02
N GLN A 33 -3.57 10.12 8.79
CA GLN A 33 -4.47 8.98 8.50
C GLN A 33 -3.94 7.65 9.07
N PHE A 34 -2.64 7.56 9.35
CA PHE A 34 -1.98 6.35 9.82
C PHE A 34 -1.68 6.39 11.33
N VAL A 35 -2.25 7.35 12.06
CA VAL A 35 -2.01 7.59 13.47
C VAL A 35 -3.33 7.61 14.24
N SER A 36 -3.32 7.04 15.45
CA SER A 36 -4.45 7.10 16.38
C SER A 36 -4.72 8.53 16.84
N PRO A 37 -5.96 9.04 16.70
CA PRO A 37 -6.30 10.40 17.13
C PRO A 37 -6.27 10.57 18.66
N HIS A 38 -6.36 9.48 19.42
CA HIS A 38 -6.43 9.52 20.88
C HIS A 38 -5.07 9.32 21.55
N THR A 39 -4.17 8.55 20.94
CA THR A 39 -2.90 8.15 21.56
C THR A 39 -1.66 8.58 20.79
N GLY A 40 -1.80 9.00 19.53
CA GLY A 40 -0.65 9.27 18.66
C GLY A 40 0.11 8.02 18.22
N CYS A 41 -0.40 6.81 18.51
CA CYS A 41 0.23 5.57 18.10
C CYS A 41 0.08 5.37 16.59
N ILE A 42 1.16 4.93 15.93
CA ILE A 42 1.16 4.60 14.50
C ILE A 42 0.48 3.23 14.30
N TYR A 43 -0.45 3.15 13.36
CA TYR A 43 -1.12 1.90 13.02
C TYR A 43 -0.19 0.93 12.30
N GLY A 44 -0.20 -0.33 12.71
CA GLY A 44 0.58 -1.40 12.09
C GLY A 44 -0.02 -1.89 10.75
N ARG A 45 0.77 -2.69 10.02
CA ARG A 45 0.42 -3.28 8.72
C ARG A 45 -0.95 -3.97 8.66
N HIS A 46 -1.33 -4.67 9.72
CA HIS A 46 -2.61 -5.38 9.77
C HIS A 46 -3.83 -4.45 9.80
N ILE A 47 -3.64 -3.17 10.15
CA ILE A 47 -4.68 -2.12 10.13
C ILE A 47 -4.56 -1.32 8.84
N THR A 48 -3.36 -0.86 8.50
CA THR A 48 -3.14 0.05 7.36
C THR A 48 -3.18 -0.64 6.01
N GLY A 49 -3.01 -1.96 5.96
CA GLY A 49 -3.03 -2.74 4.72
C GLY A 49 -1.86 -2.44 3.77
N MET A 50 -0.78 -1.84 4.28
CA MET A 50 0.46 -1.55 3.55
C MET A 50 1.45 -2.71 3.65
#